data_AF-A0A821Y1Y9-F1
#
_entry.id   AF-A0A821Y1Y9-F1
#
_cell.length_a   1.000
_cell.length_b   1.000
_cell.length_c   1.000
_cell.angle_alpha   90.00
_cell.angle_beta   90.00
_cell.angle_gamma   90.00
#
_symmetry.space_group_name_H-M   'P 1'
#
loop_
_entity.id
_entity.type
_entity.pdbx_description
1 polymer ?
#
loop_
_entity_poly.entity_id
_entity_poly.type
_entity_poly.pdbx_seq_one_letter_code
_entity_poly.pdbx_strand_id
1 'polypeptide(L)'
;MSQSCSIQKCVRTSRGLCDCCQQNLCLQHLNEHNSLLITQLNPLTDEINTLEDRLKTLNIQNTISNSRRKLEEWRKDCYKKIDSIFEQKCQELDQLIEENIR
;
A
#
# COMPACT_ATOMS: atom_id res chain seq x y z
N MET A 1 -0.48 -14.84 51.58
CA MET A 1 -1.66 -13.98 51.82
C MET A 1 -2.42 -13.84 50.50
N SER A 2 -3.71 -14.10 50.50
CA SER A 2 -4.58 -14.00 49.31
C SER A 2 -4.85 -12.54 48.98
N GLN A 3 -4.40 -12.06 47.82
CA GLN A 3 -4.70 -10.70 47.35
C GLN A 3 -6.14 -10.62 46.85
N SER A 4 -6.83 -9.50 47.10
CA SER A 4 -8.17 -9.25 46.58
C SER A 4 -8.14 -8.82 45.12
N CYS A 5 -9.25 -9.01 44.41
CA CYS A 5 -9.43 -8.44 43.08
C CYS A 5 -9.37 -6.89 43.14
N SER A 6 -8.71 -6.28 42.16
CA SER A 6 -8.44 -4.83 42.09
C SER A 6 -9.65 -4.03 41.59
N ILE A 7 -10.63 -4.70 40.99
CA ILE A 7 -11.90 -4.09 40.56
C ILE A 7 -12.73 -3.66 41.77
N GLN A 8 -13.16 -2.39 41.76
CA GLN A 8 -14.00 -1.82 42.81
C GLN A 8 -15.28 -2.64 43.00
N LYS A 9 -15.66 -2.89 44.26
CA LYS A 9 -16.82 -3.71 44.68
C LYS A 9 -16.68 -5.22 44.43
N CYS A 10 -15.54 -5.71 43.95
CA CYS A 10 -15.29 -7.15 43.86
C CYS A 10 -14.74 -7.71 45.16
N VAL A 11 -15.51 -8.56 45.84
CA VAL A 11 -15.08 -9.24 47.08
C VAL A 11 -14.30 -10.54 46.85
N ARG A 12 -14.07 -10.92 45.57
CA ARG A 12 -13.41 -12.18 45.23
C ARG A 12 -11.90 -12.08 45.35
N THR A 13 -11.28 -13.18 45.74
CA THR A 13 -9.82 -13.33 45.73
C THR A 13 -9.28 -13.27 44.31
N SER A 14 -8.17 -12.56 44.13
CA SER A 14 -7.38 -12.56 42.90
C SER A 14 -6.94 -13.99 42.58
N ARG A 15 -7.00 -14.34 41.29
CA ARG A 15 -6.55 -15.62 40.75
C ARG A 15 -5.45 -15.45 39.70
N GLY A 16 -5.20 -14.23 39.24
CA GLY A 16 -4.14 -13.92 38.28
C GLY A 16 -3.83 -12.42 38.27
N LEU A 17 -2.59 -12.10 37.89
CA LEU A 17 -2.14 -10.75 37.61
C LEU A 17 -2.26 -10.51 36.10
N CYS A 18 -2.81 -9.39 35.69
CA CYS A 18 -2.72 -8.95 34.30
C CYS A 18 -1.42 -8.17 34.10
N ASP A 19 -0.55 -8.62 33.22
CA ASP A 19 0.74 -7.97 32.97
C ASP A 19 0.60 -6.61 32.27
N CYS A 20 -0.47 -6.40 31.50
CA CYS A 20 -0.72 -5.15 30.77
C CYS A 20 -1.05 -3.99 31.73
N CYS A 21 -1.91 -4.21 32.71
CA CYS A 21 -2.38 -3.17 33.64
C CYS A 21 -1.83 -3.33 35.06
N GLN A 22 -1.04 -4.37 35.32
CA GLN A 22 -0.48 -4.72 36.64
C GLN A 22 -1.55 -4.85 37.74
N GLN A 23 -2.75 -5.30 37.35
CA GLN A 23 -3.89 -5.47 38.27
C GLN A 23 -4.11 -6.93 38.62
N ASN A 24 -4.30 -7.18 39.92
CA ASN A 24 -4.73 -8.47 40.45
C ASN A 24 -6.21 -8.66 40.17
N LEU A 25 -6.58 -9.66 39.37
CA LEU A 25 -7.96 -9.89 38.93
C LEU A 25 -8.44 -11.27 39.38
N CYS A 26 -9.72 -11.37 39.73
CA CYS A 26 -10.37 -12.66 39.89
C CYS A 26 -10.63 -13.27 38.50
N LEU A 27 -10.88 -14.58 38.45
CA LEU A 27 -11.04 -15.31 37.18
C LEU A 27 -12.12 -14.73 36.25
N GLN A 28 -13.23 -14.24 36.83
CA GLN A 28 -14.30 -13.61 36.04
C GLN A 28 -13.82 -12.30 35.40
N HIS A 29 -13.28 -11.36 36.18
CA HIS A 29 -12.81 -10.09 35.64
C HIS A 29 -11.61 -10.24 34.72
N LEU A 30 -10.77 -11.26 34.92
CA LEU A 30 -9.69 -11.59 33.99
C LEU A 30 -10.25 -12.05 32.63
N ASN A 31 -11.28 -12.89 32.63
CA ASN A 31 -11.96 -13.32 31.40
C ASN A 31 -12.65 -12.15 30.69
N GLU A 32 -13.39 -11.32 31.42
CA GLU A 32 -14.04 -10.12 30.86
C GLU A 32 -13.01 -9.14 30.28
N HIS A 33 -11.91 -8.92 31.00
CA HIS A 33 -10.80 -8.08 30.54
C HIS A 33 -10.16 -8.64 29.25
N ASN A 34 -9.94 -9.95 29.19
CA ASN A 34 -9.40 -10.59 27.99
C ASN A 34 -10.39 -10.50 26.81
N SER A 35 -11.68 -10.72 27.04
CA SER A 35 -12.71 -10.56 26.02
C SER A 35 -12.79 -9.13 25.50
N LEU A 36 -12.68 -8.13 26.38
CA LEU A 36 -12.65 -6.72 25.99
C LEU A 36 -11.44 -6.41 25.10
N LEU A 37 -10.25 -6.90 25.49
CA LEU A 37 -9.03 -6.74 24.71
C LEU A 37 -9.15 -7.38 23.32
N ILE A 38 -9.65 -8.61 23.24
CA ILE A 38 -9.86 -9.31 21.96
C ILE A 38 -10.84 -8.53 21.07
N THR A 39 -11.90 -7.98 21.66
CA THR A 39 -12.91 -7.20 20.91
C THR A 39 -12.33 -5.89 20.36
N GLN A 40 -11.30 -5.32 21.00
CA GLN A 40 -10.60 -4.12 20.51
C GLN A 40 -9.48 -4.45 19.52
N LEU A 41 -8.80 -5.59 19.68
CA LEU A 41 -7.69 -6.01 18.81
C LEU A 41 -8.14 -6.47 17.42
N ASN A 42 -9.31 -7.11 17.32
CA ASN A 42 -9.82 -7.59 16.04
C ASN A 42 -10.07 -6.44 15.03
N PRO A 43 -10.79 -5.37 15.38
CA PRO A 43 -10.95 -4.21 14.49
C PRO A 43 -9.63 -3.55 14.10
N LEU A 44 -8.66 -3.44 15.02
CA LEU A 44 -7.34 -2.89 14.73
C LEU A 44 -6.57 -3.73 13.71
N THR A 45 -6.70 -5.06 13.79
CA THR A 45 -6.09 -5.98 12.82
C THR A 45 -6.71 -5.80 11.43
N ASP A 46 -8.04 -5.67 11.36
CA ASP A 46 -8.75 -5.42 10.11
C ASP A 46 -8.39 -4.06 9.50
N GLU A 47 -8.23 -3.02 10.31
CA GLU A 47 -7.77 -1.69 9.89
C GLU A 47 -6.34 -1.74 9.34
N ILE A 48 -5.43 -2.45 10.01
CA ILE A 48 -4.04 -2.63 9.54
C ILE A 48 -4.00 -3.36 8.20
N ASN A 49 -4.75 -4.46 8.05
CA ASN A 49 -4.82 -5.21 6.79
C ASN A 49 -5.39 -4.33 5.66
N THR A 50 -6.42 -3.55 5.94
CA THR A 50 -7.01 -2.61 4.97
C THR A 50 -6.01 -1.53 4.56
N LEU A 51 -5.23 -0.99 5.49
CA LEU A 51 -4.18 -0.02 5.20
C LEU A 51 -3.07 -0.64 4.35
N GLU A 52 -2.68 -1.88 4.63
CA GLU A 52 -1.66 -2.61 3.88
C GLU A 52 -2.08 -2.81 2.40
N ASP A 53 -3.32 -3.23 2.16
CA ASP A 53 -3.84 -3.43 0.80
C ASP A 53 -3.95 -2.12 0.01
N ARG A 54 -4.33 -1.03 0.69
CA ARG A 54 -4.37 0.31 0.09
C ARG A 54 -2.97 0.79 -0.30
N LEU A 55 -1.98 0.57 0.55
CA LEU A 55 -0.58 0.91 0.27
C LEU A 55 -0.03 0.11 -0.91
N LYS A 56 -0.28 -1.20 -0.96
CA LYS A 56 0.11 -2.07 -2.08
C LYS A 56 -0.47 -1.58 -3.41
N THR A 57 -1.74 -1.18 -3.40
CA THR A 57 -2.46 -0.73 -4.60
C THR A 57 -1.94 0.63 -5.10
N LEU A 58 -1.73 1.59 -4.18
CA LEU A 58 -1.30 2.94 -4.52
C LEU A 58 0.08 3.00 -5.20
N ASN A 59 1.00 2.13 -4.80
CA ASN A 59 2.38 2.20 -5.30
C ASN A 59 2.54 1.55 -6.69
N ILE A 60 1.83 0.44 -6.95
CA ILE A 60 2.04 -0.36 -8.16
C ILE A 60 1.27 0.22 -9.36
N GLN A 61 -0.01 0.57 -9.19
CA GLN A 61 -0.84 1.02 -10.31
C GLN A 61 -0.39 2.37 -10.88
N ASN A 62 0.01 3.29 -10.01
CA ASN A 62 0.51 4.60 -10.41
C ASN A 62 1.85 4.47 -11.16
N THR A 63 2.74 3.61 -10.68
CA THR A 63 4.04 3.36 -11.32
C THR A 63 3.86 2.71 -12.69
N ILE A 64 3.01 1.68 -12.80
CA ILE A 64 2.73 1.01 -14.09
C ILE A 64 2.12 1.98 -15.09
N SER A 65 1.13 2.77 -14.67
CA SER A 65 0.47 3.76 -15.53
C SER A 65 1.44 4.82 -16.04
N ASN A 66 2.30 5.35 -15.16
CA ASN A 66 3.32 6.32 -15.55
C ASN A 66 4.36 5.73 -16.50
N SER A 67 4.82 4.50 -16.26
CA SER A 67 5.77 3.82 -17.15
C SER A 67 5.16 3.57 -18.53
N ARG A 68 3.90 3.13 -18.60
CA ARG A 68 3.18 2.94 -19.87
C ARG A 68 3.05 4.24 -20.66
N ARG A 69 2.72 5.35 -19.99
CA ARG A 69 2.64 6.67 -20.62
C ARG A 69 3.99 7.10 -21.21
N LYS A 70 5.07 6.96 -20.44
CA LYS A 70 6.42 7.29 -20.93
C LYS A 70 6.84 6.44 -22.13
N LEU A 71 6.48 5.15 -22.14
CA LEU A 71 6.75 4.26 -23.27
C LEU A 71 5.97 4.68 -24.52
N GLU A 72 4.71 5.09 -24.37
CA GLU A 72 3.89 5.57 -25.49
C GLU A 72 4.40 6.91 -26.05
N GLU A 73 4.82 7.83 -25.18
CA GLU A 73 5.48 9.09 -25.59
C GLU A 73 6.78 8.80 -26.35
N TRP A 74 7.64 7.93 -25.81
CA TRP A 74 8.87 7.51 -26.47
C TRP A 74 8.61 6.88 -27.85
N ARG A 75 7.61 5.99 -27.95
CA ARG A 75 7.20 5.37 -29.22
C ARG A 75 6.80 6.41 -30.26
N LYS A 76 5.98 7.39 -29.87
CA LYS A 76 5.53 8.48 -30.76
C LYS A 76 6.71 9.33 -31.23
N ASP A 77 7.63 9.65 -30.33
CA ASP A 77 8.81 10.46 -30.67
C ASP A 77 9.75 9.71 -31.61
N CYS A 78 9.91 8.41 -31.45
CA CYS A 78 10.65 7.56 -32.39
C CYS A 78 10.04 7.58 -33.79
N TYR A 79 8.72 7.40 -33.91
CA TYR A 79 8.06 7.44 -35.23
C TYR A 79 8.22 8.80 -35.89
N LYS A 80 8.00 9.91 -35.17
CA LYS A 80 8.21 11.26 -35.72
C LYS A 80 9.63 11.46 -36.27
N LYS A 81 10.64 10.93 -35.58
CA LYS A 81 12.03 11.02 -36.04
C LYS A 81 12.26 10.18 -37.30
N ILE A 82 11.71 8.97 -37.34
CA ILE A 82 11.80 8.09 -38.51
C ILE A 82 11.15 8.76 -39.71
N ASP A 83 9.92 9.28 -39.54
CA ASP A 83 9.17 9.95 -40.60
C ASP A 83 9.91 11.18 -41.12
N SER A 84 10.45 12.01 -40.21
CA SER A 84 11.24 13.17 -40.59
C SER A 84 12.51 12.82 -41.38
N ILE A 85 13.22 11.75 -40.99
CA ILE A 85 14.41 11.29 -41.73
C ILE A 85 14.00 10.75 -43.09
N PHE A 86 12.90 10.00 -43.16
CA PHE A 86 12.38 9.44 -44.40
C PHE A 86 12.02 10.57 -45.39
N GLU A 87 11.23 11.55 -44.95
CA GLU A 87 10.85 12.70 -45.77
C GLU A 87 12.08 13.48 -46.25
N GLN A 88 13.05 13.71 -45.37
CA GLN A 88 14.31 14.36 -45.74
C GLN A 88 15.04 13.58 -46.83
N LYS A 89 15.14 12.26 -46.71
CA LYS A 89 15.80 11.42 -47.72
C LYS A 89 15.06 11.37 -49.05
N CYS A 90 13.73 11.39 -49.04
CA CYS A 90 12.95 11.54 -50.26
C CYS A 90 13.27 12.87 -50.96
N GLN A 91 13.27 13.98 -50.22
CA GLN A 91 13.59 15.30 -50.79
C GLN A 91 15.01 15.38 -51.35
N GLU A 92 16.00 14.82 -50.64
CA GLU A 92 17.37 14.74 -51.13
C GLU A 92 17.46 13.94 -52.45
N LEU A 93 16.72 12.83 -52.55
CA LEU A 93 16.67 12.02 -53.78
C LEU A 93 16.00 12.76 -54.93
N ASP A 94 14.87 13.42 -54.68
CA ASP A 94 14.17 14.20 -55.70
C ASP A 94 15.06 15.32 -56.27
N GLN A 95 15.78 16.03 -55.40
CA GLN A 95 16.75 17.06 -55.81
C GLN A 95 17.88 16.48 -56.67
N LEU A 96 18.47 15.35 -56.26
CA LEU A 96 19.54 14.70 -57.02
C LEU A 96 19.06 14.23 -58.40
N ILE A 97 17.81 13.77 -58.51
CA ILE A 97 17.23 13.35 -59.78
C ILE A 97 16.99 14.57 -60.68
N GLU A 98 16.43 15.66 -60.14
CA GLU A 98 16.21 16.91 -60.89
C GLU A 98 17.53 17.52 -61.40
N GLU A 99 18.59 17.50 -60.59
CA GLU A 99 19.92 17.98 -60.98
C GLU A 99 20.57 17.14 -62.10
N ASN A 100 20.30 15.83 -62.15
CA ASN A 100 20.86 14.94 -63.18
C ASN A 100 20.05 14.90 -64.49
N ILE A 101 18.80 15.37 -64.49
CA ILE A 101 17.94 15.44 -65.69
C ILE A 101 18.14 16.77 -66.45
N ARG A 102 18.70 17.80 -65.80
CA ARG A 102 19.09 19.08 -66.42
C ARG A 102 20.39 18.99 -67.22
#